data_AF-A0A7X9Q9S6-F1
#
_entry.id   AF-A0A7X9Q9S6-F1
#
_cell.length_a   1.000
_cell.length_b   1.000
_cell.length_c   1.000
_cell.angle_alpha   90.00
_cell.angle_beta   90.00
_cell.angle_gamma   90.00
#
_symmetry.space_group_name_H-M   'P 1'
#
loop_
_entity.id
_entity.type
_entity.pdbx_description
1 polymer ?
#
loop_
_entity_poly.entity_id
_entity_poly.type
_entity_poly.pdbx_seq_one_letter_code
_entity_poly.pdbx_strand_id
1 'polypeptide(L)'
;MEVKQLKLLENNTQMCWLLDFYGGMLTDKQQEILSLYYEEDYSLTEISDIFNVSRQNIYDIIYRASNNLKKYEQKLSLVERTLNARDKLQKAQNLLKLLQKDINSKNIAEIEYNIAKAIKLFEGE
;
A
#
# COMPACT_ATOMS: atom_id res chain seq x y z
N MET A 1 10.03 -18.91 13.12
CA MET A 1 8.80 -19.03 12.31
C MET A 1 8.09 -17.68 12.17
N GLU A 2 8.06 -16.84 13.22
CA GLU A 2 7.41 -15.51 13.21
C GLU A 2 7.93 -14.53 12.15
N VAL A 3 9.26 -14.42 11.96
CA VAL A 3 9.85 -13.51 10.95
C VAL A 3 9.43 -13.86 9.52
N LYS A 4 9.15 -15.13 9.23
CA LYS A 4 8.72 -15.60 7.89
C LYS A 4 7.25 -15.28 7.64
N GLN A 5 6.42 -15.28 8.68
CA GLN A 5 5.00 -14.88 8.62
C GLN A 5 4.85 -13.36 8.45
N LEU A 6 5.62 -12.56 9.19
CA LEU A 6 5.67 -11.11 9.01
C LEU A 6 6.03 -10.71 7.57
N LYS A 7 7.07 -11.33 7.01
CA LYS A 7 7.50 -11.08 5.63
C LYS A 7 6.48 -11.53 4.58
N LEU A 8 5.68 -12.56 4.87
CA LEU A 8 4.59 -13.00 3.99
C LEU A 8 3.43 -12.01 4.00
N LEU A 9 3.06 -11.51 5.19
CA LEU A 9 2.00 -10.53 5.37
C LEU A 9 2.33 -9.17 4.73
N GLU A 10 3.59 -8.72 4.85
CA GLU A 10 4.08 -7.52 4.18
C GLU A 10 4.02 -7.66 2.65
N ASN A 11 4.38 -8.83 2.12
CA ASN A 11 4.29 -9.10 0.69
C ASN A 11 2.85 -9.17 0.18
N ASN A 12 1.91 -9.72 0.96
CA ASN A 12 0.50 -9.78 0.58
C ASN A 12 -0.13 -8.38 0.56
N THR A 13 0.11 -7.58 1.60
CA THR A 13 -0.36 -6.17 1.64
C THR A 13 0.15 -5.37 0.43
N GLN A 14 1.43 -5.54 0.08
CA GLN A 14 1.98 -4.91 -1.11
C GLN A 14 1.28 -5.36 -2.39
N MET A 15 0.95 -6.65 -2.52
CA MET A 15 0.21 -7.14 -3.69
C MET A 15 -1.21 -6.59 -3.75
N CYS A 16 -1.92 -6.44 -2.62
CA CYS A 16 -3.23 -5.79 -2.58
C CYS A 16 -3.15 -4.36 -3.14
N TRP A 17 -2.18 -3.56 -2.69
CA TRP A 17 -2.00 -2.21 -3.25
C TRP A 17 -1.68 -2.22 -4.74
N LEU A 18 -0.86 -3.16 -5.20
CA LEU A 18 -0.58 -3.27 -6.62
C LEU A 18 -1.82 -3.67 -7.42
N LEU A 19 -2.68 -4.52 -6.87
CA LEU A 19 -3.93 -4.95 -7.48
C LEU A 19 -4.94 -3.80 -7.55
N ASP A 20 -5.07 -2.99 -6.49
CA ASP A 20 -5.91 -1.80 -6.47
C ASP A 20 -5.52 -0.80 -7.58
N PHE A 21 -4.23 -0.60 -7.79
CA PHE A 21 -3.72 0.40 -8.74
C PHE A 21 -3.60 -0.11 -10.18
N TYR A 22 -3.27 -1.39 -10.36
CA TYR A 22 -2.92 -1.95 -11.67
C TYR A 22 -3.76 -3.16 -12.06
N GLY A 23 -4.72 -3.59 -11.24
CA GLY A 23 -5.59 -4.74 -11.52
C GLY A 23 -6.33 -4.62 -12.84
N GLY A 24 -6.79 -3.42 -13.20
CA GLY A 24 -7.43 -3.15 -14.49
C GLY A 24 -6.52 -3.29 -15.73
N MET A 25 -5.21 -3.53 -15.56
CA MET A 25 -4.28 -3.86 -16.65
C MET A 25 -4.06 -5.37 -16.81
N LEU A 26 -4.67 -6.19 -15.96
CA LEU A 26 -4.70 -7.64 -16.08
C LEU A 26 -5.95 -8.05 -16.88
N THR A 27 -6.01 -9.33 -17.26
CA THR A 27 -7.29 -9.87 -17.75
C THR A 27 -8.24 -10.09 -16.59
N ASP A 28 -9.56 -10.06 -16.83
CA ASP A 28 -10.59 -10.29 -15.80
C ASP A 28 -10.30 -11.55 -14.97
N LYS A 29 -9.95 -12.65 -15.65
CA LYS A 29 -9.59 -13.92 -15.00
C LYS A 29 -8.34 -13.81 -14.11
N GLN A 30 -7.32 -13.07 -14.53
CA GLN A 30 -6.12 -12.87 -13.72
C GLN A 30 -6.44 -12.02 -12.49
N GLN A 31 -7.20 -10.94 -12.67
CA GLN A 31 -7.60 -10.05 -11.58
C GLN A 31 -8.43 -10.80 -10.54
N GLU A 32 -9.42 -11.58 -10.96
CA GLU A 32 -10.28 -12.38 -10.08
C GLU A 32 -9.46 -13.42 -9.28
N ILE A 33 -8.55 -14.14 -9.95
CA ILE A 33 -7.67 -15.13 -9.28
C ILE A 33 -6.77 -14.44 -8.24
N LEU A 34 -6.24 -13.25 -8.54
CA LEU A 34 -5.38 -12.52 -7.60
C LEU A 34 -6.18 -11.96 -6.41
N SER A 35 -7.39 -11.47 -6.64
CA SER A 35 -8.29 -10.98 -5.59
C SER A 35 -8.64 -12.10 -4.61
N LEU A 36 -9.07 -13.25 -5.13
CA LEU A 36 -9.35 -14.43 -4.30
C LEU A 36 -8.12 -14.84 -3.44
N TYR A 37 -6.92 -14.77 -4.02
CA TYR A 37 -5.70 -15.20 -3.32
C TYR A 37 -5.17 -14.17 -2.30
N TYR A 38 -5.14 -12.89 -2.66
CA TYR A 38 -4.49 -11.86 -1.84
C TYR A 38 -5.46 -11.06 -0.95
N GLU A 39 -6.72 -10.93 -1.34
CA GLU A 39 -7.73 -10.14 -0.61
C GLU A 39 -8.64 -11.04 0.22
N GLU A 40 -9.04 -12.19 -0.32
CA GLU A 40 -9.99 -13.11 0.30
C GLU A 40 -9.32 -14.34 0.96
N ASP A 41 -7.98 -14.41 0.95
CA ASP A 41 -7.16 -15.48 1.55
C ASP A 41 -7.51 -16.92 1.08
N TYR A 42 -8.07 -17.09 -0.12
CA TYR A 42 -8.34 -18.41 -0.69
C TYR A 42 -7.03 -19.15 -0.98
N SER A 43 -7.01 -20.44 -0.68
CA SER A 43 -5.91 -21.33 -1.03
C SER A 43 -5.89 -21.66 -2.53
N LEU A 44 -4.72 -22.04 -3.04
CA LEU A 44 -4.57 -22.49 -4.44
C LEU A 44 -5.51 -23.67 -4.80
N THR A 45 -5.85 -24.50 -3.82
CA THR A 45 -6.77 -25.63 -4.01
C THR A 45 -8.19 -25.13 -4.18
N GLU A 46 -8.67 -24.25 -3.29
CA GLU A 46 -10.03 -23.67 -3.38
C GLU A 46 -10.21 -22.90 -4.69
N ILE A 47 -9.20 -22.12 -5.10
CA ILE A 47 -9.23 -21.42 -6.40
C ILE A 47 -9.21 -22.43 -7.56
N SER A 48 -8.43 -23.51 -7.46
CA SER A 48 -8.38 -24.53 -8.52
C SER A 48 -9.73 -25.22 -8.72
N ASP A 49 -10.49 -25.43 -7.63
CA ASP A 49 -11.82 -26.01 -7.66
C ASP A 49 -12.85 -25.04 -8.28
N ILE A 50 -12.78 -23.75 -7.95
CA ILE A 50 -13.65 -22.71 -8.52
C ILE A 50 -13.48 -22.61 -10.05
N PHE A 51 -12.23 -22.56 -10.52
CA PHE A 51 -11.93 -22.37 -11.94
C PHE A 51 -11.84 -23.68 -12.74
N ASN A 52 -12.01 -24.84 -12.09
CA ASN A 52 -11.88 -26.18 -12.67
C ASN A 52 -10.58 -26.34 -13.49
N VAL A 53 -9.45 -25.94 -12.90
CA VAL A 53 -8.10 -26.05 -13.49
C VAL A 53 -7.14 -26.64 -12.47
N SER A 54 -5.93 -27.03 -12.89
CA SER A 54 -4.97 -27.58 -11.94
C SER A 54 -4.43 -26.51 -10.98
N ARG A 55 -4.08 -26.93 -9.76
CA ARG A 55 -3.37 -26.09 -8.79
C ARG A 55 -2.09 -25.45 -9.36
N GLN A 56 -1.38 -26.17 -10.23
CA GLN A 56 -0.20 -25.66 -10.92
C GLN A 56 -0.55 -24.51 -11.87
N ASN A 57 -1.66 -24.62 -12.60
CA ASN A 57 -2.15 -23.56 -13.47
C ASN A 57 -2.47 -22.28 -12.68
N ILE A 58 -3.16 -22.42 -11.53
CA ILE A 58 -3.44 -21.28 -10.64
C ILE A 58 -2.14 -20.63 -10.14
N TYR A 59 -1.18 -21.44 -9.66
CA TYR A 59 0.12 -20.92 -9.21
C TYR A 59 0.83 -20.13 -10.33
N ASP A 60 0.86 -20.67 -11.55
CA ASP A 60 1.52 -20.02 -12.69
C ASP A 60 0.82 -18.72 -13.11
N ILE A 61 -0.50 -18.64 -12.96
CA ILE A 61 -1.28 -17.42 -13.21
C ILE A 61 -0.92 -16.36 -12.15
N ILE A 62 -0.98 -16.71 -10.86
CA ILE A 62 -0.65 -15.80 -9.76
C ILE A 62 0.78 -15.28 -9.94
N TYR A 63 1.75 -16.16 -10.15
CA TYR A 63 3.15 -15.78 -10.32
C TYR A 63 3.36 -14.79 -11.47
N ARG A 64 2.76 -15.05 -12.65
CA ARG A 64 2.92 -14.21 -13.83
C ARG A 64 2.22 -12.85 -13.67
N ALA A 65 0.99 -12.84 -13.18
CA ALA A 65 0.24 -11.61 -12.98
C ALA A 65 0.89 -10.74 -11.89
N SER A 66 1.30 -11.29 -10.75
CA SER A 66 2.03 -10.54 -9.72
C SER A 66 3.33 -9.94 -10.24
N ASN A 67 4.06 -10.64 -11.11
CA ASN A 67 5.24 -10.10 -11.77
C ASN A 67 4.92 -8.96 -12.74
N ASN A 68 3.79 -9.01 -13.44
CA ASN A 68 3.35 -7.91 -14.30
C ASN A 68 2.99 -6.68 -13.47
N LEU A 69 2.25 -6.85 -12.38
CA LEU A 69 1.92 -5.77 -11.44
C LEU A 69 3.19 -5.09 -10.89
N LYS A 70 4.19 -5.88 -10.46
CA LYS A 70 5.49 -5.34 -10.03
C LYS A 70 6.22 -4.56 -11.12
N LYS A 71 6.16 -5.03 -12.38
CA LYS A 71 6.75 -4.31 -13.52
C LYS A 71 6.03 -3.01 -13.82
N TYR A 72 4.71 -2.94 -13.62
CA TYR A 72 3.96 -1.71 -13.75
C TYR A 72 4.38 -0.71 -12.68
N GLU A 73 4.51 -1.15 -11.43
CA GLU A 73 5.02 -0.29 -10.35
C GLU A 73 6.44 0.20 -10.61
N GLN A 74 7.34 -0.66 -11.09
CA GLN A 74 8.70 -0.24 -11.47
C GLN A 74 8.74 0.87 -12.53
N LYS A 75 7.72 0.95 -13.39
CA LYS A 75 7.65 1.93 -14.47
C LYS A 75 6.87 3.19 -14.08
N LEU A 76 5.84 3.05 -13.24
CA LEU A 76 4.86 4.10 -12.99
C LEU A 76 4.96 4.67 -11.56
N SER A 77 5.46 3.88 -10.62
CA SER A 77 5.65 4.23 -9.20
C SER A 77 4.41 4.85 -8.54
N LEU A 78 3.21 4.42 -8.92
CA LEU A 78 1.97 5.04 -8.44
C LEU A 78 1.70 4.70 -6.98
N VAL A 79 1.97 3.47 -6.55
CA VAL A 79 1.76 3.06 -5.16
C VAL A 79 2.71 3.85 -4.26
N GLU A 80 4.00 3.84 -4.58
CA GLU A 80 5.01 4.59 -3.81
C GLU A 80 4.66 6.07 -3.71
N ARG A 81 4.34 6.72 -4.84
CA ARG A 81 4.01 8.16 -4.86
C ARG A 81 2.76 8.47 -4.04
N THR A 82 1.75 7.61 -4.09
CA THR A 82 0.51 7.81 -3.34
C THR A 82 0.71 7.62 -1.84
N LEU A 83 1.47 6.59 -1.42
CA LEU A 83 1.80 6.38 -0.02
C LEU A 83 2.64 7.55 0.55
N ASN A 84 3.62 8.03 -0.22
CA ASN A 84 4.42 9.20 0.15
C ASN A 84 3.58 10.47 0.27
N ALA A 85 2.65 10.70 -0.66
CA ALA A 85 1.73 11.83 -0.58
C ALA A 85 0.82 11.74 0.66
N ARG A 86 0.32 10.54 0.97
CA ARG A 86 -0.51 10.29 2.14
C ARG A 86 0.25 10.53 3.45
N ASP A 87 1.49 10.08 3.56
CA ASP A 87 2.34 10.34 4.73
C ASP A 87 2.58 11.85 4.93
N LYS A 88 2.91 12.58 3.86
CA LYS A 88 3.04 14.03 3.90
C LYS A 88 1.75 14.72 4.36
N LEU A 89 0.59 14.31 3.83
CA LEU A 89 -0.70 14.85 4.27
C LEU A 89 -1.00 14.54 5.73
N GLN A 90 -0.69 13.33 6.20
CA GLN A 90 -0.88 12.96 7.60
C GLN A 90 0.01 13.79 8.53
N LYS A 91 1.26 14.05 8.14
CA LYS A 91 2.18 14.95 8.85
C LYS A 91 1.61 16.37 8.91
N ALA A 92 1.14 16.92 7.79
CA ALA A 92 0.48 18.23 7.76
C ALA A 92 -0.72 18.29 8.73
N GLN A 93 -1.59 17.29 8.70
CA GLN A 93 -2.76 17.23 9.58
C GLN A 93 -2.36 17.19 11.06
N ASN A 94 -1.33 16.42 11.41
CA ASN A 94 -0.84 16.34 12.78
C ASN A 94 -0.25 17.67 13.25
N LEU A 95 0.52 18.35 12.38
CA LEU A 95 1.08 19.66 12.67
C LEU A 95 -0.02 20.72 12.86
N LEU A 96 -1.06 20.70 12.01
CA LEU A 96 -2.20 21.60 12.15
C LEU A 96 -2.94 21.39 13.48
N LYS A 97 -3.10 20.13 13.93
CA LYS A 97 -3.68 19.82 15.25
C LYS A 97 -2.83 20.33 16.40
N LEU A 98 -1.50 20.23 16.31
CA LEU A 98 -0.59 20.78 17.32
C LEU A 98 -0.72 22.30 17.40
N LEU A 99 -0.68 22.98 16.26
CA LEU A 99 -0.83 24.44 16.19
C LEU A 99 -2.20 24.91 16.73
N GLN A 100 -3.28 24.18 16.44
CA GLN A 100 -4.61 24.49 17.01
C GLN A 100 -4.64 24.37 18.53
N LYS A 101 -3.90 23.43 19.12
CA LYS A 101 -3.78 23.28 20.57
C LYS A 101 -3.00 24.44 21.19
N ASP A 102 -1.96 24.94 20.50
CA ASP A 102 -1.09 26.02 20.98
C ASP A 102 -1.70 27.42 20.79
N ILE A 103 -2.50 27.64 19.74
CA ILE A 103 -3.25 28.88 19.57
C ILE A 103 -4.22 29.10 20.75
N ASN A 104 -4.80 28.02 21.28
CA ASN A 104 -5.67 28.08 22.46
C ASN A 104 -4.92 28.35 23.76
N SER A 105 -3.59 28.18 23.81
CA SER A 105 -2.75 28.49 24.99
C SER A 105 -2.15 29.91 24.96
N LYS A 106 -2.37 30.71 23.90
CA LYS A 106 -1.88 32.09 23.72
C LYS A 106 -0.36 32.27 23.82
N ASN A 107 0.44 31.22 23.53
CA ASN A 107 1.89 31.32 23.64
C ASN A 107 2.55 31.47 22.25
N ILE A 108 2.71 32.73 21.80
CA ILE A 108 3.15 33.08 20.44
C ILE A 108 4.54 32.49 20.10
N ALA A 109 5.47 32.44 21.06
CA ALA A 109 6.80 31.87 20.86
C ALA A 109 6.78 30.36 20.59
N GLU A 110 5.81 29.64 21.16
CA GLU A 110 5.65 28.21 20.99
C GLU A 110 5.03 27.88 19.62
N ILE A 111 4.13 28.74 19.15
CA ILE A 111 3.57 28.68 17.80
C ILE A 111 4.65 28.91 16.74
N GLU A 112 5.50 29.93 16.90
CA GLU A 112 6.62 30.20 15.97
C GLU A 112 7.61 29.03 15.91
N TYR A 113 7.95 28.44 17.05
CA TYR A 113 8.81 27.26 17.11
C TYR A 113 8.18 26.05 16.41
N ASN A 114 6.89 25.80 16.64
CA ASN A 114 6.20 24.65 16.05
C ASN A 114 5.98 24.82 14.55
N ILE A 115 5.77 26.04 14.05
CA ILE A 115 5.76 26.33 12.60
C ILE A 115 7.14 26.12 11.98
N ALA A 116 8.22 26.64 12.59
CA ALA A 116 9.57 26.45 12.07
C ALA A 116 9.98 24.96 12.04
N LYS A 117 9.59 24.19 13.07
CA LYS A 117 9.80 22.74 13.13
C LYS A 117 8.98 21.99 12.08
N ALA A 118 7.74 22.41 11.85
CA ALA A 118 6.87 21.87 10.81
C ALA A 118 7.47 22.03 9.41
N ILE A 119 7.98 23.22 9.10
CA ILE A 119 8.58 23.56 7.80
C ILE A 119 9.81 22.67 7.54
N LYS A 120 10.72 22.54 8.52
CA LYS A 120 11.89 21.66 8.40
C LYS A 120 11.52 20.19 8.15
N LEU A 121 10.48 19.69 8.84
CA LEU A 121 9.99 18.32 8.67
C LEU A 121 9.39 18.06 7.28
N PHE A 122 8.92 19.11 6.60
CA PHE A 122 8.40 19.06 5.24
C PHE A 122 9.49 19.20 4.17
N GLU A 123 10.57 19.93 4.47
CA GLU A 123 11.71 20.16 3.57
C GLU A 123 12.68 18.97 3.51
N GLY A 124 12.62 18.04 4.47
CA GLY A 124 13.33 16.77 4.39
C GLY A 124 14.82 16.84 4.75
N GLU A 125 15.18 17.70 5.71
CA GLU A 125 16.46 17.63 6.43
C GLU A 125 16.35 16.82 7.73
#